data_AF-A0AAW1K1K3-F1
#
_entry.id   AF-A0AAW1K1K3-F1
#
_cell.length_a   1.000
_cell.length_b   1.000
_cell.length_c   1.000
_cell.angle_alpha   90.00
_cell.angle_beta   90.00
_cell.angle_gamma   90.00
#
_symmetry.space_group_name_H-M   'P 1'
#
loop_
_entity.id
_entity.type
_entity.pdbx_description
1 polymer ?
#
loop_
_entity_poly.entity_id
_entity_poly.type
_entity_poly.pdbx_seq_one_letter_code
_entity_poly.pdbx_strand_id
1 'polypeptide(L)'
;MSERDQDIFFCDLKRLDWDDYFKDHFLGVRQYILKDPPSTLSEALKKYNRLYWLHQTTKLVISLTVMRMFWSIISFMILFISGA
;
A
#
# COMPACT_ATOMS: atom_id res chain seq x y z
N MET A 1 -12.27 -27.10 -25.44
CA MET A 1 -13.50 -26.29 -25.59
C MET A 1 -13.86 -26.32 -27.06
N SER A 2 -15.13 -26.49 -27.41
CA SER A 2 -15.53 -26.47 -28.82
C SER A 2 -15.47 -25.04 -29.37
N GLU A 3 -15.33 -24.86 -30.68
CA GLU A 3 -15.36 -23.52 -31.30
C GLU A 3 -16.67 -22.77 -30.98
N ARG A 4 -17.79 -23.50 -30.90
CA ARG A 4 -19.09 -22.94 -30.47
C ARG A 4 -19.08 -22.41 -29.04
N ASP A 5 -18.32 -23.02 -28.13
CA ASP A 5 -18.23 -22.52 -26.74
C ASP A 5 -17.45 -21.20 -26.68
N GLN A 6 -16.47 -21.00 -27.58
CA GLN A 6 -15.66 -19.79 -27.65
C GLN A 6 -16.40 -18.60 -28.27
N ASP A 7 -17.39 -18.85 -29.15
CA ASP A 7 -18.26 -17.81 -29.69
C ASP A 7 -19.28 -17.28 -28.67
N ILE A 8 -19.67 -18.12 -27.70
CA ILE A 8 -20.70 -17.79 -26.70
C ILE A 8 -20.07 -17.21 -25.43
N PHE A 9 -18.89 -17.68 -25.04
CA PHE A 9 -18.19 -17.24 -23.84
C PHE A 9 -16.83 -16.62 -24.16
N PHE A 10 -16.52 -15.51 -23.49
CA PHE A 10 -15.20 -14.91 -23.57
C PHE A 10 -14.15 -15.82 -22.90
N CYS A 11 -13.44 -16.59 -23.73
CA CYS A 11 -12.45 -17.58 -23.26
C CYS A 11 -11.00 -17.09 -23.34
N ASP A 12 -10.75 -15.97 -24.01
CA ASP A 12 -9.39 -15.45 -24.20
C ASP A 12 -8.97 -14.49 -23.09
N LEU A 13 -8.39 -15.07 -22.03
CA LEU A 13 -7.84 -14.31 -20.91
C LEU A 13 -6.69 -13.37 -21.28
N LYS A 14 -6.07 -13.52 -22.47
CA LYS A 14 -5.03 -12.58 -22.93
C LYS A 14 -5.63 -11.26 -23.43
N ARG A 15 -6.90 -11.28 -23.81
CA ARG A 15 -7.66 -10.09 -24.26
C ARG A 15 -8.42 -9.43 -23.13
N LEU A 16 -8.35 -9.99 -21.92
CA LEU A 16 -8.96 -9.45 -20.72
C LEU A 16 -8.12 -8.28 -20.20
N ASP A 17 -8.76 -7.14 -19.95
CA ASP A 17 -8.16 -6.07 -19.15
C ASP A 17 -8.19 -6.49 -17.68
N TRP A 18 -7.01 -6.79 -17.15
CA TRP A 18 -6.86 -7.27 -15.78
C TRP A 18 -7.16 -6.18 -14.74
N ASP A 19 -6.88 -4.92 -15.05
CA ASP A 19 -7.07 -3.83 -14.10
C ASP A 19 -8.58 -3.61 -13.84
N ASP A 20 -9.37 -3.59 -14.90
CA ASP A 20 -10.82 -3.46 -14.80
C ASP A 20 -11.45 -4.72 -14.18
N TYR A 21 -11.01 -5.92 -14.59
CA TYR A 21 -11.51 -7.17 -14.03
C TYR A 21 -11.33 -7.21 -12.51
N PHE A 22 -10.14 -6.90 -12.00
CA PHE A 22 -9.87 -6.95 -10.57
C PHE A 22 -10.62 -5.85 -9.83
N LYS A 23 -10.74 -4.66 -10.40
CA LYS A 23 -11.48 -3.56 -9.78
C LYS A 23 -12.94 -3.94 -9.54
N ASP A 24 -13.61 -4.48 -10.56
CA ASP A 24 -15.00 -4.91 -10.46
C ASP A 24 -15.14 -6.13 -9.54
N HIS A 25 -14.19 -7.06 -9.60
CA HIS A 25 -14.15 -8.21 -8.70
C HIS A 25 -14.07 -7.77 -7.23
N PHE A 26 -13.16 -6.85 -6.88
CA PHE A 26 -13.01 -6.35 -5.51
C PHE A 26 -14.25 -5.58 -5.03
N LEU A 27 -14.88 -4.79 -5.91
CA LEU A 27 -16.16 -4.14 -5.59
C LEU A 27 -17.27 -5.17 -5.32
N GLY A 28 -17.36 -6.21 -6.14
CA GLY A 28 -18.30 -7.31 -5.95
C GLY A 28 -18.08 -8.05 -4.62
N VAL A 29 -16.83 -8.39 -4.30
CA VAL A 29 -16.47 -9.01 -3.02
C VAL A 29 -16.90 -8.12 -1.85
N ARG A 30 -16.59 -6.82 -1.92
CA ARG A 30 -16.95 -5.85 -0.88
C ARG A 30 -18.47 -5.78 -0.68
N GLN A 31 -19.23 -5.63 -1.77
CA GLN A 31 -20.67 -5.45 -1.70
C GLN A 31 -21.41 -6.72 -1.29
N TYR A 32 -21.06 -7.88 -1.87
CA TYR A 32 -21.86 -9.09 -1.76
C TYR A 32 -21.35 -10.06 -0.68
N ILE A 33 -20.04 -10.23 -0.55
CA ILE A 33 -19.44 -11.14 0.43
C ILE A 33 -19.29 -10.44 1.78
N LEU A 34 -18.67 -9.26 1.77
CA LEU A 34 -18.43 -8.48 2.99
C LEU A 34 -19.65 -7.65 3.42
N LYS A 35 -20.68 -7.58 2.58
CA LYS A 35 -21.92 -6.81 2.82
C LYS A 35 -21.64 -5.33 3.13
N ASP A 36 -20.59 -4.78 2.54
CA ASP A 36 -20.15 -3.40 2.76
C ASP A 36 -20.55 -2.54 1.53
N PRO A 37 -21.46 -1.57 1.69
CA PRO A 37 -21.98 -0.82 0.56
C PRO A 37 -20.90 0.05 -0.10
N PRO A 38 -20.99 0.30 -1.42
CA PRO A 38 -19.98 1.05 -2.16
C PRO A 38 -19.85 2.52 -1.69
N SER A 39 -20.86 3.06 -1.01
CA SER A 39 -20.82 4.41 -0.43
C SER A 39 -19.74 4.59 0.65
N THR A 40 -19.27 3.51 1.28
CA THR A 40 -18.23 3.57 2.33
C THR A 40 -16.81 3.63 1.77
N LEU A 41 -16.64 3.45 0.46
CA LEU A 41 -15.33 3.39 -0.20
C LEU A 41 -14.55 4.72 -0.04
N SER A 42 -15.23 5.85 -0.16
CA SER A 42 -14.61 7.17 0.00
C SER A 42 -14.04 7.37 1.41
N GLU A 43 -14.77 6.93 2.44
CA GLU A 43 -14.32 6.97 3.83
C GLU A 43 -13.18 5.98 4.10
N ALA A 44 -13.21 4.81 3.47
CA ALA A 44 -12.12 3.84 3.54
C ALA A 44 -10.81 4.42 2.94
N LEU A 45 -10.90 5.10 1.80
CA LEU A 45 -9.75 5.77 1.17
C LEU A 45 -9.20 6.90 2.04
N LYS A 46 -10.06 7.71 2.68
CA LYS A 46 -9.62 8.74 3.63
C LYS A 46 -8.86 8.14 4.81
N LYS A 47 -9.38 7.07 5.41
CA LYS A 47 -8.73 6.35 6.52
C LYS A 47 -7.39 5.77 6.10
N TYR A 48 -7.34 5.15 4.91
CA TYR A 48 -6.11 4.61 4.34
C TYR A 48 -5.05 5.69 4.15
N ASN A 49 -5.41 6.82 3.53
CA ASN A 49 -4.50 7.94 3.31
C ASN A 49 -3.96 8.49 4.64
N ARG A 50 -4.80 8.62 5.66
CA ARG A 50 -4.37 9.06 6.99
C ARG A 50 -3.36 8.07 7.60
N LEU A 51 -3.61 6.78 7.50
CA LEU A 51 -2.71 5.74 8.02
C LEU A 51 -1.38 5.74 7.25
N TYR A 52 -1.43 5.91 5.93
CA TYR A 52 -0.25 6.02 5.07
C TYR A 52 0.65 7.18 5.49
N TRP A 53 0.07 8.37 5.65
CA TRP A 53 0.83 9.56 6.10
C TRP A 53 1.37 9.42 7.52
N LEU A 54 0.60 8.80 8.43
CA LEU A 54 1.07 8.51 9.78
C LEU A 54 2.29 7.56 9.76
N HIS A 55 2.22 6.49 8.97
CA HIS A 55 3.32 5.55 8.83
C HIS A 55 4.55 6.20 8.19
N GLN A 56 4.36 7.01 7.14
CA GLN A 56 5.46 7.72 6.49
C GLN A 56 6.13 8.72 7.42
N THR A 57 5.33 9.46 8.20
CA THR A 57 5.84 10.40 9.22
C THR A 57 6.60 9.64 10.31
N THR A 58 6.09 8.49 10.75
CA THR A 58 6.75 7.65 11.77
C THR A 58 8.12 7.17 11.28
N LYS A 59 8.22 6.68 10.02
CA LYS A 59 9.50 6.30 9.42
C LYS A 59 10.49 7.46 9.37
N LEU A 60 10.02 8.65 8.99
CA LEU A 60 10.85 9.85 8.93
C LEU A 60 11.37 10.24 10.32
N VAL A 61 10.51 10.25 11.35
CA VAL A 61 10.90 10.57 12.73
C VAL A 61 11.92 9.57 13.27
N ILE A 62 11.70 8.27 13.04
CA ILE A 62 12.65 7.23 13.45
C ILE A 62 13.99 7.43 12.75
N SER A 63 13.97 7.63 11.43
CA SER A 63 15.20 7.85 10.63
C SER A 63 16.00 9.06 11.13
N LEU A 64 15.34 10.20 11.40
CA LEU A 64 16.00 11.41 11.90
C LEU A 64 16.56 11.23 13.32
N THR A 65 15.81 10.54 14.18
CA THR A 65 16.24 10.24 15.55
C THR A 65 17.48 9.35 15.55
N VAL A 66 17.47 8.29 14.74
CA VAL A 66 18.61 7.39 14.58
C VAL A 66 19.82 8.16 14.03
N MET A 67 19.64 8.95 12.98
CA MET A 67 20.71 9.77 12.41
C MET A 67 21.33 10.72 13.45
N ARG A 68 20.50 11.39 14.28
CA ARG A 68 20.99 12.25 15.36
C ARG A 68 21.74 11.49 16.45
N MET A 69 21.23 10.31 16.85
CA MET A 69 21.90 9.46 17.83
C MET A 69 23.29 9.04 17.35
N PHE A 70 23.39 8.59 16.09
CA PHE A 70 24.67 8.25 15.47
C PHE A 70 25.64 9.44 15.46
N TRP A 71 25.18 10.62 15.04
CA TRP A 71 26.02 11.82 15.04
C TRP A 71 26.51 12.20 16.44
N SER A 72 25.63 12.12 17.45
CA SER A 72 25.98 12.41 18.84
C SER A 72 27.08 11.46 19.36
N ILE A 73 26.95 10.16 19.09
CA ILE A 73 27.95 9.15 19.49
C ILE A 73 29.29 9.42 18.82
N ILE A 74 29.30 9.70 17.52
CA ILE A 74 30.53 10.01 16.77
C ILE A 74 31.17 11.28 17.31
N SER A 75 30.39 12.36 17.49
CA SER A 75 30.89 13.61 18.04
C SER A 75 31.49 13.43 19.44
N PHE A 76 30.85 12.63 20.29
CA PHE A 76 31.37 12.32 21.62
C PHE A 76 32.69 11.56 21.56
N MET A 77 32.81 10.55 20.68
CA MET A 77 34.06 9.81 20.49
C MET A 77 35.20 10.71 19.97
N ILE A 78 34.92 11.60 19.00
CA ILE A 78 35.92 12.53 18.46
C ILE A 78 36.42 13.48 19.56
N LEU A 79 35.52 14.05 20.36
CA LEU A 79 35.89 14.93 21.47
C LEU A 79 36.74 14.21 22.53
N PHE A 80 36.42 12.95 22.82
CA PHE A 80 37.18 12.13 23.76
C PHE A 80 38.61 11.86 23.27
N ILE A 81 38.77 11.56 21.98
CA ILE A 81 40.11 11.33 21.36
C ILE A 81 40.92 12.63 21.30
N SER A 82 40.28 13.77 21.00
CA SER A 82 40.98 15.07 20.92
C SER A 82 41.36 15.64 22.29
N GLY A 83 40.73 15.18 23.38
CA GLY A 83 41.00 15.63 24.74
C GLY A 83 41.97 14.72 25.53
N ALA A 84 42.39 13.60 24.95
CA ALA A 84 43.42 12.70 25.48
C ALA A 84 44.74 12.90 24.72
#